data_AF-A0A7S0VI96-F1
#
_entry.id   AF-A0A7S0VI96-F1
#
_cell.length_a   1.000
_cell.length_b   1.000
_cell.length_c   1.000
_cell.angle_alpha   90.00
_cell.angle_beta   90.00
_cell.angle_gamma   90.00
#
_symmetry.space_group_name_H-M   'P 1'
#
loop_
_entity.id
_entity.type
_entity.pdbx_description
1 polymer ?
#
loop_
_entity_poly.entity_id
_entity_poly.type
_entity_poly.pdbx_seq_one_letter_code
_entity_poly.pdbx_strand_id
1 'polypeptide(L)'
;SVFAYVEQDPLVGETMSIREALYAGTSPAMTALREYEAAAAALSSEGGDGAQKRFERATERMESEGAWDVQVLADRAVDALLPSLKDSLDRPVDGLSGGQRKRLALAGALMQRPGVPL
;
A
#
# COMPACT_ATOMS: atom_id res chain seq x y z
N SER A 1 -8.61 -21.07 33.83
CA SER A 1 -8.33 -20.85 32.41
C SER A 1 -8.22 -19.36 32.16
N VAL A 2 -7.03 -18.88 31.77
CA VAL A 2 -6.83 -17.47 31.42
C VAL A 2 -7.39 -17.28 30.01
N PHE A 3 -8.47 -16.52 29.90
CA PHE A 3 -8.99 -16.07 28.61
C PHE A 3 -7.98 -15.09 28.02
N ALA A 4 -7.20 -15.57 27.05
CA ALA A 4 -6.25 -14.75 26.33
C ALA A 4 -7.02 -13.71 25.51
N TYR A 5 -6.77 -12.46 25.83
CA TYR A 5 -7.26 -11.25 25.17
C TYR A 5 -6.97 -11.34 23.66
N VAL A 6 -8.00 -11.49 22.84
CA VAL A 6 -7.90 -11.38 21.38
C VAL A 6 -7.78 -9.89 21.09
N GLU A 7 -6.54 -9.41 20.88
CA GLU A 7 -6.32 -8.14 20.18
C GLU A 7 -7.19 -8.15 18.93
N GLN A 8 -8.10 -7.19 18.83
CA GLN A 8 -8.94 -7.05 17.64
C GLN A 8 -8.00 -6.78 16.46
N ASP A 9 -7.95 -7.74 15.54
CA ASP A 9 -7.14 -7.68 14.34
C ASP A 9 -7.78 -6.65 13.41
N PRO A 10 -7.16 -5.47 13.21
CA PRO A 10 -7.81 -4.30 12.61
C PRO A 10 -8.16 -4.49 11.13
N LEU A 11 -7.75 -5.60 10.52
CA LEU A 11 -7.99 -5.94 9.12
C LEU A 11 -9.06 -7.03 8.94
N VAL A 12 -9.69 -7.51 10.01
CA VAL A 12 -10.75 -8.53 9.94
C VAL A 12 -12.05 -7.92 9.43
N GLY A 13 -12.60 -8.47 8.36
CA GLY A 13 -13.86 -8.02 7.76
C GLY A 13 -13.73 -6.82 6.83
N GLU A 14 -12.50 -6.33 6.64
CA GLU A 14 -12.20 -5.27 5.69
C GLU A 14 -12.25 -5.77 4.24
N THR A 15 -12.83 -4.97 3.36
CA THR A 15 -12.96 -5.29 1.92
C THR A 15 -11.88 -4.65 1.06
N MET A 16 -11.02 -3.81 1.67
CA MET A 16 -9.91 -3.19 0.95
C MET A 16 -8.90 -4.24 0.48
N SER A 17 -8.22 -3.94 -0.61
CA SER A 17 -7.11 -4.74 -1.11
C SER A 17 -5.89 -4.68 -0.19
N ILE A 18 -4.99 -5.66 -0.32
CA ILE A 18 -3.71 -5.68 0.38
C ILE A 18 -2.91 -4.41 0.05
N ARG A 19 -2.93 -3.97 -1.22
CA ARG A 19 -2.27 -2.74 -1.68
C ARG A 19 -2.84 -1.51 -0.98
N GLU A 20 -4.17 -1.38 -0.91
CA GLU A 20 -4.81 -0.26 -0.22
C GLU A 20 -4.47 -0.24 1.27
N ALA A 21 -4.48 -1.40 1.93
CA ALA A 21 -4.08 -1.52 3.33
C ALA A 21 -2.61 -1.15 3.55
N LEU A 22 -1.72 -1.57 2.65
CA LEU A 22 -0.31 -1.21 2.65
C LEU A 22 -0.13 0.31 2.48
N TYR A 23 -0.95 0.92 1.61
CA TYR A 23 -0.86 2.34 1.26
C TYR A 23 -1.76 3.26 2.09
N ALA A 24 -2.37 2.79 3.18
CA ALA A 24 -3.39 3.52 3.94
C ALA A 24 -2.88 4.78 4.68
N GLY A 25 -1.56 5.01 4.75
CA GLY A 25 -0.96 6.17 5.41
C GLY A 25 -1.43 7.51 4.82
N THR A 26 -1.58 8.53 5.66
CA THR A 26 -2.15 9.83 5.28
C THR A 26 -1.13 10.91 4.92
N SER A 27 0.16 10.59 4.86
CA SER A 27 1.19 11.57 4.52
C SER A 27 1.02 12.09 3.07
N PRO A 28 1.55 13.29 2.75
CA PRO A 28 1.52 13.81 1.39
C PRO A 28 2.16 12.84 0.37
N ALA A 29 3.31 12.26 0.71
CA ALA A 29 3.99 11.27 -0.11
C ALA A 29 3.17 9.99 -0.35
N MET A 30 2.50 9.46 0.69
CA MET A 30 1.60 8.29 0.55
C MET A 30 0.39 8.62 -0.32
N THR A 31 -0.13 9.85 -0.20
CA THR A 31 -1.25 10.31 -1.03
C THR A 31 -0.83 10.45 -2.49
N ALA A 32 0.36 11.01 -2.75
CA ALA A 32 0.94 11.10 -4.09
C ALA A 32 1.14 9.70 -4.72
N LEU A 33 1.64 8.73 -3.94
CA LEU A 33 1.78 7.34 -4.38
C LEU A 33 0.45 6.71 -4.80
N ARG A 34 -0.60 6.86 -3.98
CA ARG A 34 -1.93 6.33 -4.33
C ARG A 34 -2.51 6.98 -5.59
N GLU A 35 -2.32 8.29 -5.75
CA GLU A 35 -2.78 9.02 -6.94
C GLU A 35 -2.02 8.58 -8.19
N TYR A 36 -0.72 8.35 -8.08
CA TYR A 36 0.12 7.82 -9.15
C TYR A 36 -0.35 6.43 -9.58
N GLU A 37 -0.54 5.50 -8.64
CA GLU A 37 -1.02 4.15 -8.93
C GLU A 37 -2.39 4.16 -9.61
N ALA A 38 -3.31 4.99 -9.11
CA ALA A 38 -4.64 5.15 -9.72
C ALA A 38 -4.56 5.75 -11.13
N ALA A 39 -3.70 6.75 -11.35
CA ALA A 39 -3.53 7.37 -12.66
C ALA A 39 -2.84 6.42 -13.66
N ALA A 40 -1.87 5.62 -13.21
CA ALA A 40 -1.21 4.60 -14.01
C ALA A 40 -2.20 3.51 -14.45
N ALA A 41 -3.04 3.03 -13.52
CA ALA A 41 -4.09 2.06 -13.81
C ALA A 41 -5.11 2.61 -14.81
N ALA A 42 -5.56 3.86 -14.63
CA ALA A 42 -6.47 4.53 -15.56
C ALA A 42 -5.86 4.75 -16.94
N LEU A 43 -4.57 5.11 -17.02
CA LEU A 43 -3.86 5.24 -18.29
C LEU A 43 -3.79 3.90 -19.03
N SER A 44 -3.57 2.81 -18.31
CA SER A 44 -3.52 1.47 -18.91
C SER A 44 -4.88 0.95 -19.35
N SER A 45 -5.98 1.31 -18.67
CA SER A 45 -7.33 0.79 -18.94
C SER A 45 -8.16 1.67 -19.87
N GLU A 46 -8.13 2.99 -19.68
CA GLU A 46 -8.93 3.97 -20.44
C GLU A 46 -8.13 4.60 -21.59
N GLY A 47 -6.86 4.92 -21.35
CA GLY A 47 -6.01 5.67 -22.27
C GLY A 47 -6.49 7.10 -22.57
N GLY A 48 -5.94 7.70 -23.63
CA GLY A 48 -6.32 9.02 -24.14
C GLY A 48 -5.75 10.22 -23.36
N ASP A 49 -5.92 11.42 -23.93
CA ASP A 49 -5.32 12.67 -23.43
C ASP A 49 -5.69 13.00 -21.98
N GLY A 50 -6.90 12.63 -21.55
CA GLY A 50 -7.36 12.86 -20.18
C GLY A 50 -6.60 12.02 -19.16
N ALA A 51 -6.44 10.71 -19.43
CA ALA A 51 -5.69 9.81 -18.56
C ALA A 51 -4.19 10.15 -18.58
N GLN A 52 -3.66 10.52 -19.75
CA GLN A 52 -2.27 10.95 -19.91
C GLN A 52 -1.97 12.18 -19.03
N LYS A 53 -2.80 13.22 -19.07
CA LYS A 53 -2.64 14.42 -18.22
C LYS A 53 -2.75 14.12 -16.72
N ARG A 54 -3.63 13.18 -16.33
CA ARG A 54 -3.74 12.76 -14.92
C ARG A 54 -2.47 12.06 -14.46
N PHE A 55 -1.92 11.17 -15.30
CA PHE A 55 -0.68 10.46 -15.03
C PHE A 55 0.49 11.44 -14.90
N GLU A 56 0.65 12.36 -15.86
CA GLU A 56 1.69 13.41 -15.81
C GLU A 56 1.65 14.22 -14.51
N ARG A 57 0.45 14.71 -14.14
CA ARG A 57 0.27 15.45 -12.88
C ARG A 57 0.60 14.60 -11.65
N ALA A 58 0.25 13.32 -11.66
CA ALA A 58 0.56 12.43 -10.55
C ALA A 58 2.06 12.15 -10.45
N THR A 59 2.76 11.98 -11.57
CA THR A 59 4.21 11.85 -11.65
C THR A 59 4.92 13.11 -11.13
N GLU A 60 4.47 14.31 -11.51
CA GLU A 60 5.00 15.56 -10.94
C GLU A 60 4.81 15.63 -9.43
N ARG A 61 3.65 15.18 -8.94
CA ARG A 61 3.38 15.15 -7.52
C ARG A 61 4.28 14.15 -6.78
N MET A 62 4.54 12.98 -7.36
CA MET A 62 5.49 12.00 -6.80
C MET A 62 6.87 12.62 -6.56
N GLU A 63 7.36 13.38 -7.53
CA GLU A 63 8.63 14.09 -7.41
C GLU A 63 8.59 15.16 -6.30
N SER A 64 7.57 16.03 -6.33
CA SER A 64 7.47 17.16 -5.40
C SER A 64 7.34 16.75 -3.93
N GLU A 65 6.74 15.58 -3.68
CA GLU A 65 6.50 15.05 -2.33
C GLU A 65 7.58 14.03 -1.90
N GLY A 66 8.58 13.76 -2.74
CA GLY A 66 9.60 12.73 -2.48
C GLY A 66 9.02 11.31 -2.37
N ALA A 67 7.91 11.05 -3.05
CA ALA A 67 7.15 9.81 -2.90
C ALA A 67 7.78 8.59 -3.60
N TRP A 68 8.77 8.81 -4.47
CA TRP A 68 9.55 7.71 -5.07
C TRP A 68 10.27 6.88 -4.01
N ASP A 69 10.79 7.52 -2.96
CA ASP A 69 11.44 6.81 -1.85
C ASP A 69 10.44 5.93 -1.08
N VAL A 70 9.19 6.40 -0.96
CA VAL A 70 8.10 5.64 -0.34
C VAL A 70 7.71 4.44 -1.19
N GLN A 71 7.67 4.58 -2.52
CA GLN A 71 7.42 3.46 -3.43
C GLN A 71 8.52 2.40 -3.32
N VAL A 72 9.79 2.80 -3.33
CA VAL A 72 10.93 1.87 -3.15
C VAL A 72 10.86 1.17 -1.79
N LEU A 73 10.47 1.90 -0.73
CA LEU A 73 10.26 1.31 0.60
C LEU A 73 9.10 0.30 0.59
N ALA A 74 8.02 0.60 -0.12
CA ALA A 74 6.88 -0.30 -0.28
C ALA A 74 7.29 -1.62 -0.92
N ASP A 75 8.00 -1.56 -2.05
CA ASP A 75 8.45 -2.74 -2.79
C ASP A 75 9.33 -3.62 -1.90
N ARG A 76 10.29 -3.01 -1.19
CA ARG A 76 11.15 -3.72 -0.23
C ARG A 76 10.35 -4.33 0.92
N ALA A 77 9.35 -3.63 1.44
CA ALA A 77 8.50 -4.13 2.51
C ALA A 77 7.65 -5.32 2.05
N VAL A 78 7.14 -5.29 0.82
CA VAL A 78 6.43 -6.43 0.20
C VAL A 78 7.37 -7.63 0.06
N ASP A 79 8.57 -7.43 -0.48
CA ASP A 79 9.55 -8.50 -0.66
C ASP A 79 9.97 -9.15 0.67
N ALA A 80 10.21 -8.32 1.69
CA ALA A 80 10.69 -8.80 2.98
C ALA A 80 9.59 -9.42 3.85
N LEU A 81 8.41 -8.79 3.91
CA LEU A 81 7.37 -9.13 4.88
C LEU A 81 6.20 -9.90 4.27
N LEU A 82 5.96 -9.74 2.97
CA LEU A 82 4.81 -10.31 2.26
C LEU A 82 5.20 -11.17 1.03
N PRO A 83 6.27 -11.99 1.08
CA PRO A 83 6.79 -12.67 -0.12
C PRO A 83 5.77 -13.62 -0.78
N SER A 84 4.82 -14.17 -0.02
CA SER A 84 3.75 -15.02 -0.55
C SER A 84 2.55 -14.27 -1.10
N LEU A 85 2.52 -12.94 -1.00
CA LEU A 85 1.40 -12.09 -1.43
C LEU A 85 1.76 -11.15 -2.58
N LYS A 86 3.04 -11.06 -2.98
CA LYS A 86 3.57 -10.12 -3.97
C LYS A 86 2.78 -10.07 -5.30
N ASP A 87 2.28 -11.23 -5.76
CA ASP A 87 1.56 -11.35 -7.03
C ASP A 87 0.03 -11.22 -6.85
N SER A 88 -0.42 -10.84 -5.65
CA SER A 88 -1.82 -10.82 -5.26
C SER A 88 -2.21 -9.57 -4.48
N LEU A 89 -1.45 -8.48 -4.58
CA LEU A 89 -1.69 -7.28 -3.77
C LEU A 89 -3.08 -6.64 -4.01
N ASP A 90 -3.72 -6.93 -5.13
CA ASP A 90 -5.04 -6.39 -5.46
C ASP A 90 -6.20 -7.23 -4.88
N ARG A 91 -5.92 -8.37 -4.24
CA ARG A 91 -6.95 -9.17 -3.56
C ARG A 91 -7.37 -8.52 -2.23
N PRO A 92 -8.61 -8.76 -1.76
CA PRO A 92 -9.05 -8.29 -0.44
C PRO A 92 -8.25 -8.87 0.72
N VAL A 93 -8.12 -8.11 1.81
CA VAL A 93 -7.41 -8.52 3.04
C VAL A 93 -8.15 -9.57 3.86
N ASP A 94 -9.46 -9.74 3.64
CA ASP A 94 -10.33 -10.68 4.38
C ASP A 94 -9.83 -12.14 4.35
N GLY A 95 -9.27 -12.57 3.22
CA GLY A 95 -8.79 -13.92 2.98
C GLY A 95 -7.36 -14.18 3.46
N LEU A 96 -6.74 -13.22 4.15
CA LEU A 96 -5.42 -13.38 4.75
C LEU A 96 -5.50 -14.19 6.04
N SER A 97 -4.50 -15.04 6.30
CA SER A 97 -4.30 -15.60 7.63
C SER A 97 -3.94 -14.50 8.65
N GLY A 98 -4.18 -14.73 9.94
CA GLY A 98 -3.79 -13.76 10.97
C GLY A 98 -2.29 -13.41 10.96
N GLY A 99 -1.43 -14.38 10.60
CA GLY A 99 0.00 -14.13 10.43
C GLY A 99 0.35 -13.26 9.22
N GLN A 100 -0.44 -13.32 8.14
CA GLN A 100 -0.29 -12.42 6.99
C GLN A 100 -0.80 -11.01 7.33
N ARG A 101 -1.94 -10.88 8.02
CA ARG A 101 -2.46 -9.57 8.45
C ARG A 101 -1.51 -8.84 9.40
N LYS A 102 -0.88 -9.54 10.35
CA LYS A 102 0.15 -8.95 11.22
C LYS A 102 1.36 -8.43 10.44
N ARG A 103 1.83 -9.18 9.43
CA ARG A 103 2.94 -8.73 8.56
C ARG A 103 2.54 -7.55 7.68
N LEU A 104 1.31 -7.53 7.18
CA LEU A 104 0.79 -6.42 6.39
C LEU A 104 0.68 -5.15 7.25
N ALA A 105 0.16 -5.26 8.47
CA ALA A 105 0.13 -4.15 9.42
C ALA A 105 1.54 -3.63 9.74
N LEU A 106 2.53 -4.53 9.91
CA LEU A 106 3.92 -4.15 10.10
C LEU A 106 4.48 -3.40 8.87
N ALA A 107 4.26 -3.92 7.66
CA ALA A 107 4.70 -3.28 6.43
C ALA A 107 4.10 -1.87 6.28
N GLY A 108 2.79 -1.70 6.49
CA GLY A 108 2.13 -0.39 6.44
C GLY A 108 2.60 0.57 7.54
N ALA A 109 2.95 0.07 8.73
CA ALA A 109 3.53 0.90 9.79
C ALA A 109 4.93 1.41 9.46
N LEU A 110 5.75 0.60 8.76
CA LEU A 110 7.08 1.00 8.29
C LEU A 110 6.99 2.12 7.26
N MET A 111 6.01 2.08 6.36
CA MET A 111 5.77 3.12 5.37
C MET A 111 5.42 4.48 5.98
N GLN A 112 4.82 4.50 7.17
CA GLN A 112 4.51 5.73 7.90
C GLN A 112 5.73 6.34 8.60
N ARG A 113 6.86 5.62 8.68
CA ARG A 113 8.09 6.04 9.36
C ARG A 113 9.32 5.72 8.49
N PRO A 114 9.55 6.45 7.38
CA PRO A 114 10.62 6.17 6.40
C PRO A 114 12.06 6.49 6.90
N GLY A 115 12.44 5.96 8.06
CA GLY A 115 13.79 6.01 8.64
C GLY A 115 14.13 4.80 9.51
N VAL A 116 13.23 3.82 9.59
CA VAL A 116 13.48 2.53 10.24
C VAL A 116 14.01 1.58 9.16
N PRO A 117 15.23 1.03 9.30
CA PRO A 117 15.74 0.05 8.33
C PRO A 117 14.89 -1.23 8.37
N LEU A 118 14.60 -1.76 7.18
CA LEU A 118 13.96 -3.06 6.94
C LEU A 118 14.94 -4.22 7.19
#